data_AF-A0A2W6B892-F1
#
_entry.id   AF-A0A2W6B892-F1
#
_cell.length_a   1.000
_cell.length_b   1.000
_cell.length_c   1.000
_cell.angle_alpha   90.00
_cell.angle_beta   90.00
_cell.angle_gamma   90.00
#
_symmetry.space_group_name_H-M   'P 1'
#
loop_
_entity.id
_entity.type
_entity.pdbx_description
1 polymer ?
#
loop_
_entity_poly.entity_id
_entity_poly.type
_entity_poly.pdbx_seq_one_letter_code
_entity_poly.pdbx_strand_id
1 'polypeptide(L)'
;MTQRSKFKYIYLPAAAEMLGVQRSVLIELVKQGRLKVISNEGQTSVFRTADVEKLAEELGLANPATAPEVLSANPEAGETPRRTRRPRDAVQKVSLRVASLKKWLDVSDEEAREWALAQEPIAHPAIRRQLGAVIDKLTNLQQLLKGE
;
A
#
# COMPACT_ATOMS: atom_id res chain seq x y z
N MET A 1 -18.82 -2.51 29.75
CA MET A 1 -18.34 -1.37 28.93
C MET A 1 -17.94 -1.90 27.56
N THR A 2 -18.82 -1.75 26.57
CA THR A 2 -18.60 -2.32 25.23
C THR A 2 -17.85 -1.32 24.37
N GLN A 3 -16.52 -1.34 24.41
CA GLN A 3 -15.72 -0.56 23.48
C GLN A 3 -15.95 -1.12 22.06
N ARG A 4 -16.67 -0.35 21.23
CA ARG A 4 -16.70 -0.56 19.77
C ARG A 4 -15.30 -0.32 19.24
N SER A 5 -14.49 -1.38 19.20
CA SER A 5 -13.21 -1.37 18.50
C SER A 5 -13.50 -1.08 17.03
N LYS A 6 -13.06 0.09 16.55
CA LYS A 6 -13.17 0.47 15.14
C LYS A 6 -12.38 -0.58 14.35
N PHE A 7 -13.06 -1.43 13.58
CA PHE A 7 -12.42 -2.40 12.70
C PHE A 7 -11.49 -1.65 11.73
N LYS A 8 -10.19 -1.68 12.03
CA LYS A 8 -9.14 -1.14 11.17
C LYS A 8 -8.61 -2.28 10.30
N TYR A 9 -8.41 -1.97 9.04
CA TYR A 9 -7.86 -2.89 8.05
C TYR A 9 -6.49 -2.38 7.61
N ILE A 10 -5.55 -3.29 7.41
CA ILE A 10 -4.19 -2.97 6.95
C ILE A 10 -3.84 -3.79 5.72
N TYR A 11 -3.07 -3.18 4.81
CA TYR A 11 -2.57 -3.84 3.62
C TYR A 11 -1.31 -4.64 3.95
N LEU A 12 -1.03 -5.63 3.12
CA LEU A 12 0.10 -6.56 3.26
C LEU A 12 1.46 -5.89 3.57
N PRO A 13 1.88 -4.80 2.90
CA PRO A 13 3.14 -4.13 3.26
C PRO A 13 3.17 -3.61 4.70
N ALA A 14 2.10 -2.94 5.14
CA ALA A 14 1.99 -2.41 6.51
C ALA A 14 1.88 -3.51 7.57
N ALA A 15 1.26 -4.65 7.23
CA ALA A 15 1.21 -5.82 8.11
C ALA A 15 2.59 -6.49 8.24
N ALA A 16 3.39 -6.53 7.18
CA ALA A 16 4.73 -7.08 7.20
C ALA A 16 5.68 -6.22 8.04
N GLU A 17 5.60 -4.89 7.89
CA GLU A 17 6.32 -3.93 8.74
C GLU A 17 5.94 -4.08 10.21
N MET A 18 4.65 -4.22 10.53
CA MET A 18 4.15 -4.39 11.89
C MET A 18 4.67 -5.67 12.56
N LEU A 19 4.80 -6.75 11.78
CA LEU A 19 5.36 -8.01 12.26
C LEU A 19 6.89 -8.05 12.20
N GLY A 20 7.56 -7.03 11.65
CA GLY A 20 9.01 -7.04 11.45
C GLY A 20 9.51 -8.16 10.53
N VAL A 21 8.65 -8.66 9.63
CA VAL A 21 8.96 -9.77 8.72
C VAL A 21 8.98 -9.31 7.27
N GLN A 22 9.68 -10.06 6.42
CA GLN A 22 9.60 -9.84 4.98
C GLN A 22 8.21 -10.16 4.43
N ARG A 23 7.85 -9.49 3.33
CA ARG A 23 6.59 -9.68 2.61
C ARG A 23 6.32 -11.15 2.23
N SER A 24 7.36 -11.87 1.84
CA SER A 24 7.35 -13.30 1.50
C SER A 24 6.94 -14.18 2.68
N VAL A 25 7.47 -13.88 3.87
CA VAL A 25 7.15 -14.59 5.13
C VAL A 25 5.69 -14.38 5.52
N LEU A 26 5.17 -13.16 5.35
CA LEU A 26 3.75 -12.88 5.60
C LEU A 26 2.81 -13.62 4.64
N ILE A 27 3.19 -13.77 3.37
CA ILE A 27 2.43 -14.56 2.38
C ILE A 27 2.39 -16.04 2.80
N GLU A 28 3.49 -16.57 3.32
CA GLU A 28 3.55 -17.96 3.78
C GLU A 28 2.68 -18.19 5.02
N LEU A 29 2.64 -17.24 5.96
CA LEU A 29 1.75 -17.29 7.13
C LEU A 29 0.26 -17.28 6.74
N VAL A 30 -0.09 -16.57 5.66
CA VAL A 30 -1.44 -16.60 5.08
C VAL A 30 -1.76 -17.98 4.48
N LYS A 31 -0.83 -18.58 3.73
CA LYS A 31 -1.00 -19.93 3.17
C LYS A 31 -1.15 -21.00 4.26
N GLN A 32 -0.44 -20.84 5.37
CA GLN A 32 -0.52 -21.69 6.56
C GLN A 32 -1.82 -21.48 7.37
N GLY A 33 -2.69 -20.56 6.95
CA GLY A 33 -3.96 -20.27 7.62
C GLY A 33 -3.82 -19.48 8.92
N ARG A 34 -2.62 -18.98 9.23
CA ARG A 34 -2.38 -18.19 10.45
C ARG A 34 -2.90 -16.76 10.37
N LEU A 35 -3.12 -16.24 9.17
CA LEU A 35 -3.65 -14.90 8.94
C LEU A 35 -4.75 -14.92 7.87
N LYS A 36 -5.92 -14.32 8.17
CA LYS A 36 -7.07 -14.34 7.26
C LYS A 36 -7.13 -13.10 6.36
N VAL A 37 -7.11 -13.33 5.06
CA VAL A 37 -7.33 -12.27 4.05
C VAL A 37 -8.81 -11.93 4.00
N ILE A 38 -9.13 -10.63 4.07
CA ILE A 38 -10.51 -10.12 4.01
C ILE A 38 -10.89 -9.66 2.61
N SER A 39 -9.95 -9.07 1.89
CA SER A 39 -10.16 -8.66 0.51
C SER A 39 -8.85 -8.72 -0.26
N ASN A 40 -8.97 -9.01 -1.56
CA ASN A 40 -7.90 -8.95 -2.55
C ASN A 40 -8.29 -7.90 -3.60
N GLU A 41 -8.46 -6.66 -3.16
CA GLU A 41 -8.82 -5.58 -4.08
C GLU A 41 -7.53 -5.02 -4.72
N GLY A 42 -7.31 -5.34 -6.00
CA GLY A 42 -6.26 -4.69 -6.81
C GLY A 42 -4.81 -5.08 -6.50
N GLN A 43 -4.54 -6.37 -6.22
CA GLN A 43 -3.21 -6.98 -6.00
C GLN A 43 -2.56 -6.83 -4.61
N THR A 44 -3.25 -6.28 -3.62
CA THR A 44 -2.76 -6.27 -2.23
C THR A 44 -3.77 -6.91 -1.29
N SER A 45 -3.34 -7.93 -0.56
CA SER A 45 -4.17 -8.57 0.47
C SER A 45 -4.38 -7.63 1.64
N VAL A 46 -5.61 -7.63 2.16
CA VAL A 46 -6.05 -6.80 3.27
C VAL A 46 -6.37 -7.68 4.48
N PHE A 47 -5.91 -7.28 5.66
CA PHE A 47 -6.03 -8.00 6.92
C PHE A 47 -6.73 -7.13 7.97
N ARG A 48 -7.34 -7.75 8.99
CA ARG A 48 -7.76 -6.99 10.19
C ARG A 48 -6.53 -6.67 11.00
N THR A 49 -6.43 -5.43 11.47
CA THR A 49 -5.35 -5.03 12.38
C THR A 49 -5.29 -5.93 13.60
N ALA A 50 -6.44 -6.27 14.20
CA ALA A 50 -6.52 -7.15 15.37
C ALA A 50 -5.96 -8.57 15.13
N ASP A 51 -6.13 -9.13 13.92
CA ASP A 51 -5.60 -10.46 13.61
C ASP A 51 -4.07 -10.42 13.47
N VAL A 52 -3.52 -9.30 12.97
CA VAL A 52 -2.08 -9.09 12.85
C VAL A 52 -1.42 -8.82 14.20
N GLU A 53 -2.05 -8.00 15.04
CA GLU A 53 -1.61 -7.73 16.42
C GLU A 53 -1.57 -9.02 17.24
N LYS A 54 -2.63 -9.84 17.15
CA LYS A 54 -2.66 -11.15 17.81
C LYS A 54 -1.54 -12.08 17.33
N LEU A 55 -1.25 -12.09 16.03
CA LEU A 55 -0.16 -12.90 15.49
C LEU A 55 1.22 -12.40 15.98
N ALA A 56 1.40 -11.09 16.15
CA ALA A 56 2.62 -10.51 16.71
C ALA A 56 2.84 -10.96 18.17
N GLU A 57 1.77 -10.95 18.98
CA GLU A 57 1.78 -11.45 20.36
C GLU A 57 2.11 -12.96 20.42
N GLU A 58 1.51 -13.78 19.56
CA GLU A 58 1.77 -15.22 19.48
C GLU A 58 3.21 -15.56 19.08
N LEU A 59 3.87 -14.70 18.30
CA LEU A 59 5.24 -14.89 17.84
C LEU A 59 6.29 -14.34 18.82
N GLY A 60 5.87 -13.74 19.94
CA GLY A 60 6.77 -13.11 20.91
C GLY A 60 7.51 -11.90 20.34
N LEU A 61 7.00 -11.32 19.24
CA LEU A 61 7.62 -10.19 18.56
C LEU A 61 7.17 -8.92 19.29
N ALA A 62 8.08 -8.37 20.10
CA ALA A 62 7.83 -7.15 20.85
C ALA A 62 7.47 -6.00 19.89
N ASN A 63 6.28 -5.47 20.09
CA ASN A 63 5.65 -4.39 19.33
C ASN A 63 6.63 -3.21 19.11
N PRO A 64 7.20 -3.01 17.91
CA PRO A 64 7.87 -1.75 17.63
C PRO A 64 6.77 -0.72 17.40
N ALA A 65 6.51 0.07 18.44
CA ALA A 65 5.74 1.30 18.38
C ALA A 65 6.46 2.30 17.45
N THR A 66 6.41 2.04 16.15
CA THR A 66 6.76 3.00 15.11
C THR A 66 5.70 2.86 14.04
N ALA A 67 4.51 3.40 14.35
CA ALA A 67 3.49 3.62 13.36
C ALA A 67 4.08 4.44 12.20
N PRO A 68 4.16 3.92 10.96
CA PRO A 68 4.34 4.80 9.82
C PRO A 68 3.00 5.51 9.64
N GLU A 69 3.03 6.84 9.80
CA GLU A 69 1.93 7.79 9.60
C GLU A 69 0.52 7.20 9.64
N VAL A 70 0.05 6.94 10.87
CA VAL A 70 -1.37 6.87 11.16
C VAL A 70 -2.03 8.16 10.65
N LEU A 71 -2.89 8.02 9.64
CA LEU A 71 -3.96 8.98 9.38
C LEU A 71 -4.83 9.04 10.63
N SER A 72 -4.41 9.89 11.58
CA SER A 72 -5.08 10.13 12.84
C SER A 72 -6.33 10.94 12.56
N ALA A 73 -7.46 10.25 12.35
CA ALA A 73 -8.77 10.86 12.46
C ALA A 73 -9.07 11.05 13.95
N ASN A 74 -8.49 12.11 14.52
CA ASN A 74 -8.82 12.64 15.83
C ASN A 74 -10.24 13.25 15.77
N PRO A 75 -11.17 12.93 16.68
CA PRO A 75 -12.45 13.61 16.70
C PRO A 75 -12.66 14.27 18.07
N GLU A 76 -12.00 15.39 18.36
CA GLU A 76 -12.53 16.36 19.33
C GLU A 76 -12.28 17.80 18.87
N ALA A 77 -13.41 18.50 18.67
CA ALA A 77 -13.64 19.94 18.74
C ALA A 77 -12.55 20.89 18.22
N GLY A 78 -12.65 21.19 16.93
CA GLY A 78 -12.15 22.42 16.31
C GLY A 78 -12.82 22.54 14.96
N GLU A 79 -13.87 23.36 14.88
CA GLU A 79 -14.74 23.53 13.72
C GLU A 79 -13.94 23.74 12.44
N THR A 80 -13.77 22.67 11.68
CA THR A 80 -13.34 22.72 10.29
C THR A 80 -14.48 22.15 9.47
N PRO A 81 -14.99 22.91 8.48
CA PRO A 81 -16.24 22.58 7.82
C PRO A 81 -16.12 21.18 7.24
N ARG A 82 -17.09 20.35 7.61
CA ARG A 82 -17.36 19.01 7.09
C ARG A 82 -17.18 19.05 5.57
N ARG A 83 -15.99 18.69 5.09
CA ARG A 83 -15.70 18.60 3.66
C ARG A 83 -16.55 17.44 3.17
N THR A 84 -17.77 17.74 2.74
CA THR A 84 -18.50 16.97 1.75
C THR A 84 -17.46 16.45 0.80
N ARG A 85 -17.30 15.13 0.72
CA ARG A 85 -16.25 14.45 -0.05
C ARG A 85 -16.41 14.89 -1.50
N ARG A 86 -15.80 16.04 -1.86
CA ARG A 86 -15.79 16.55 -3.22
C ARG A 86 -15.21 15.42 -4.05
N PRO A 87 -15.78 15.12 -5.24
CA PRO A 87 -15.13 14.20 -6.16
C PRO A 87 -13.66 14.60 -6.24
N ARG A 88 -12.78 13.67 -5.88
CA ARG A 88 -11.34 13.95 -5.68
C ARG A 88 -10.87 14.69 -6.92
N ASP A 89 -10.54 15.96 -6.74
CA ASP A 89 -10.31 16.90 -7.84
C ASP A 89 -9.33 16.23 -8.82
N ALA A 90 -9.70 16.12 -10.10
CA ALA A 90 -8.91 15.34 -11.06
C ALA A 90 -7.45 15.83 -11.09
N VAL A 91 -7.29 17.14 -10.92
CA VAL A 91 -6.02 17.83 -10.73
C VAL A 91 -5.27 17.27 -9.52
N GLN A 92 -5.89 17.24 -8.33
CA GLN A 92 -5.27 16.71 -7.11
C GLN A 92 -4.87 15.24 -7.26
N LYS A 93 -5.70 14.43 -7.93
CA LYS A 93 -5.40 13.00 -8.18
C LYS A 93 -4.16 12.86 -9.06
N VAL A 94 -4.04 13.64 -10.14
CA VAL A 94 -2.89 13.62 -11.04
C VAL A 94 -1.65 14.15 -10.32
N SER A 95 -1.74 15.27 -9.60
CA SER A 95 -0.63 15.84 -8.85
C SER A 95 -0.01 14.86 -7.85
N LEU A 96 -0.84 14.12 -7.09
CA LEU A 96 -0.34 13.11 -6.15
C LEU A 96 0.38 11.96 -6.87
N ARG A 97 -0.10 11.56 -8.05
CA ARG A 97 0.55 10.51 -8.84
C ARG A 97 1.86 10.97 -9.43
N VAL A 98 1.93 12.19 -9.97
CA VAL A 98 3.18 12.78 -10.46
C VAL A 98 4.21 12.92 -9.33
N ALA A 99 3.80 13.39 -8.15
CA ALA A 99 4.69 13.46 -6.99
C ALA A 99 5.26 12.09 -6.60
N SER A 100 4.46 11.01 -6.74
CA SER A 100 4.95 9.65 -6.49
C SER A 100 5.93 9.14 -7.54
N LEU A 101 5.93 9.68 -8.77
CA LEU A 101 6.90 9.29 -9.81
C LEU A 101 8.31 9.69 -9.43
N LYS A 102 8.48 10.82 -8.72
CA LYS A 102 9.81 11.25 -8.24
C LYS A 102 10.48 10.19 -7.37
N LYS A 103 9.72 9.39 -6.62
CA LYS A 103 10.23 8.31 -5.77
C LYS A 103 10.90 7.18 -6.57
N TRP A 104 10.61 7.04 -7.86
CA TRP A 104 11.33 6.09 -8.71
C TRP A 104 12.77 6.51 -8.97
N LEU A 105 13.11 7.79 -8.80
CA LEU A 105 14.50 8.26 -8.90
C LEU A 105 15.36 7.79 -7.72
N ASP A 106 14.71 7.38 -6.62
CA ASP A 106 15.40 6.84 -5.44
C ASP A 106 15.70 5.34 -5.59
N VAL A 107 15.10 4.66 -6.58
CA VAL A 107 15.33 3.24 -6.87
C VAL A 107 16.51 3.11 -7.82
N SER A 108 17.56 2.40 -7.39
CA SER A 108 18.72 2.14 -8.23
C SER A 108 18.43 1.10 -9.32
N ASP A 109 19.23 1.12 -10.38
CA ASP A 109 19.16 0.11 -11.45
C ASP A 109 19.39 -1.31 -10.92
N GLU A 110 20.20 -1.46 -9.86
CA GLU A 110 20.48 -2.75 -9.25
C GLU A 110 19.25 -3.30 -8.51
N GLU A 111 18.60 -2.48 -7.68
CA GLU A 111 17.34 -2.85 -7.02
C GLU A 111 16.24 -3.18 -8.02
N ALA A 112 16.18 -2.45 -9.15
CA ALA A 112 15.25 -2.74 -10.23
C ALA A 112 15.52 -4.10 -10.90
N ARG A 113 16.80 -4.46 -11.10
CA ARG A 113 17.21 -5.78 -11.62
C ARG A 113 16.87 -6.89 -10.64
N GLU A 114 17.21 -6.73 -9.37
CA GLU A 114 16.89 -7.69 -8.32
C GLU A 114 15.38 -7.94 -8.25
N TRP A 115 14.58 -6.87 -8.28
CA TRP A 115 13.12 -6.97 -8.33
C TRP A 115 12.63 -7.73 -9.55
N ALA A 116 13.19 -7.45 -10.74
CA ALA A 116 12.81 -8.13 -11.98
C ALA A 116 13.15 -9.62 -11.97
N LEU A 117 14.31 -10.00 -11.43
CA LEU A 117 14.73 -11.40 -11.27
C LEU A 117 13.88 -12.15 -10.24
N ALA A 118 13.36 -11.46 -9.23
CA ALA A 118 12.47 -12.04 -8.23
C ALA A 118 11.05 -12.32 -8.75
N GLN A 119 10.67 -11.83 -9.93
CA GLN A 119 9.34 -12.09 -10.49
C GLN A 119 9.26 -13.47 -11.12
N GLU A 120 8.16 -14.19 -10.86
CA GLU A 120 7.89 -15.45 -11.54
C GLU A 120 7.77 -15.23 -13.07
N PRO A 121 8.40 -16.09 -13.91
CA PRO A 121 8.36 -15.93 -15.37
C PRO A 121 6.95 -15.83 -15.95
N ILE A 122 5.97 -16.51 -15.34
CA ILE A 122 4.57 -16.47 -15.76
C ILE A 122 3.93 -15.09 -15.61
N ALA A 123 4.42 -14.27 -14.68
CA ALA A 123 3.92 -12.92 -14.43
C ALA A 123 4.54 -11.88 -15.38
N HIS A 124 5.69 -12.17 -16.02
CA HIS A 124 6.43 -11.21 -16.84
C HIS A 124 5.60 -10.60 -17.98
N PRO A 125 4.76 -11.34 -18.74
CA PRO A 125 3.96 -10.74 -19.80
C PRO A 125 2.92 -9.74 -19.28
N ALA A 126 2.28 -10.05 -18.15
CA ALA A 126 1.30 -9.16 -17.53
C ALA A 126 1.96 -7.90 -16.97
N ILE A 127 3.10 -8.05 -16.30
CA ILE A 127 3.90 -6.95 -15.77
C ILE A 127 4.37 -6.04 -16.91
N ARG A 128 4.93 -6.60 -17.99
CA ARG A 128 5.35 -5.81 -19.17
C ARG A 128 4.19 -5.03 -19.79
N ARG A 129 3.02 -5.67 -19.92
CA ARG A 129 1.81 -4.99 -20.46
C ARG A 129 1.38 -3.83 -19.57
N GLN A 130 1.41 -4.01 -18.25
CA GLN A 130 1.05 -2.95 -17.30
C GLN A 130 2.06 -1.79 -17.34
N LEU A 131 3.36 -2.09 -17.35
CA LEU A 131 4.42 -1.08 -17.48
C LEU A 131 4.26 -0.29 -18.79
N GLY A 132 4.01 -0.99 -19.91
CA GLY A 132 3.76 -0.34 -21.21
C GLY A 132 2.58 0.64 -21.15
N ALA A 133 1.43 0.22 -20.62
CA ALA A 133 0.26 1.11 -20.49
C ALA A 133 0.52 2.33 -19.59
N VAL A 134 1.35 2.18 -18.55
CA VAL A 134 1.78 3.30 -17.70
C VAL A 134 2.69 4.24 -18.48
N ILE A 135 3.68 3.72 -19.21
CA ILE A 135 4.58 4.50 -20.07
C ILE A 135 3.76 5.31 -21.08
N ASP A 136 2.82 4.69 -21.80
CA ASP A 136 1.96 5.37 -22.76
C ASP A 136 1.18 6.52 -22.10
N LYS A 137 0.67 6.30 -20.88
CA LYS A 137 -0.07 7.34 -20.15
C LYS A 137 0.82 8.50 -19.73
N LEU A 138 2.06 8.23 -19.32
CA LEU A 138 3.03 9.26 -18.93
C LEU A 138 3.55 10.04 -20.12
N THR A 139 3.81 9.39 -21.26
CA THR A 139 4.15 10.04 -22.52
C THR A 139 3.04 11.00 -22.95
N ASN A 140 1.79 10.55 -22.92
CA ASN A 140 0.63 11.41 -23.21
C ASN A 140 0.55 12.61 -22.25
N LEU A 141 0.78 12.40 -20.95
CA LEU A 141 0.80 13.50 -19.98
C LEU A 141 1.92 14.50 -20.26
N GLN A 142 3.10 14.02 -20.67
CA GLN A 142 4.21 14.88 -21.05
C GLN A 142 3.88 15.71 -22.29
N GLN A 143 3.20 15.14 -23.29
CA GLN A 143 2.73 15.88 -24.47
C GLN A 143 1.73 16.98 -24.08
N LEU A 144 0.73 16.66 -23.24
CA LEU A 144 -0.24 17.64 -22.75
C LEU A 144 0.41 18.82 -22.00
N LEU A 145 1.57 18.60 -21.35
CA LEU A 145 2.32 19.66 -20.67
C LEU A 145 3.22 20.47 -21.61
N LYS A 146 3.60 19.93 -22.77
CA LYS A 146 4.41 20.61 -23.79
C LYS A 146 3.59 21.56 -24.67
N GLY A 147 2.26 21.49 -24.61
CA GLY A 147 1.36 22.43 -25.29
C GLY A 147 1.18 22.16 -26.77
N GLU A 148 0.91 20.90 -27.13
CA GLU A 148 0.24 20.51 -28.38
C GLU A 148 -1.20 20.05 -28.08
#